data_AF-A0A9X4MBB1-F1
#
_entry.id   AF-A0A9X4MBB1-F1
#
_cell.length_a   1.000
_cell.length_b   1.000
_cell.length_c   1.000
_cell.angle_alpha   90.00
_cell.angle_beta   90.00
_cell.angle_gamma   90.00
#
_symmetry.space_group_name_H-M   'P 1'
#
loop_
_entity.id
_entity.type
_entity.pdbx_description
1 polymer ?
#
loop_
_entity_poly.entity_id
_entity_poly.type
_entity_poly.pdbx_seq_one_letter_code
_entity_poly.pdbx_strand_id
1 'polypeptide(L)'
;MELDLNKDIENLLRLYGTSSGVPISPYILGKILTMKKHPLAQDVPRVIEILQKMFKDGLIEEASTNEHSGYVISDKGKELLAELQDIPLTE
;
A
#
# COMPACT_ATOMS: atom_id res chain seq x y z
N MET A 1 -13.09 -4.81 15.62
CA MET A 1 -12.92 -3.70 14.67
C MET A 1 -12.95 -4.34 13.30
N GLU A 2 -14.02 -4.11 12.52
CA GLU A 2 -14.07 -4.63 11.16
C GLU A 2 -13.01 -3.92 10.31
N LEU A 3 -12.18 -4.72 9.65
CA LEU A 3 -11.17 -4.25 8.71
C LEU A 3 -11.81 -4.14 7.33
N ASP A 4 -12.01 -2.91 6.86
CA ASP A 4 -12.52 -2.63 5.52
C ASP A 4 -11.40 -2.74 4.50
N LEU A 5 -11.49 -3.76 3.64
CA LEU A 5 -10.50 -4.07 2.62
C LEU A 5 -10.22 -2.89 1.69
N ASN A 6 -11.25 -2.10 1.35
CA ASN A 6 -11.09 -0.96 0.45
C ASN A 6 -10.33 0.17 1.12
N LYS A 7 -10.62 0.44 2.39
CA LYS A 7 -9.91 1.43 3.21
C LYS A 7 -8.45 1.04 3.44
N ASP A 8 -8.19 -0.25 3.63
CA ASP A 8 -6.85 -0.80 3.80
C ASP A 8 -6.02 -0.68 2.50
N ILE A 9 -6.63 -0.95 1.33
CA ILE A 9 -6.00 -0.72 0.02
C ILE A 9 -5.65 0.76 -0.17
N GLU A 10 -6.57 1.68 0.15
CA GLU A 10 -6.31 3.11 0.08
C GLU A 10 -5.14 3.53 0.98
N ASN A 11 -5.12 3.07 2.24
CA ASN A 11 -4.06 3.39 3.19
C ASN A 11 -2.69 2.90 2.69
N LEU A 12 -2.63 1.69 2.11
CA LEU A 12 -1.40 1.15 1.54
C LEU A 12 -1.00 1.88 0.25
N LEU A 13 -1.95 2.21 -0.64
CA LEU A 13 -1.70 3.04 -1.83
C LEU A 13 -1.09 4.39 -1.47
N ARG A 14 -1.63 5.07 -0.45
CA ARG A 14 -1.06 6.33 0.06
C ARG A 14 0.38 6.13 0.56
N LEU A 15 0.66 5.03 1.24
CA LEU A 15 2.01 4.70 1.73
C LEU A 15 2.99 4.49 0.57
N TYR A 16 2.63 3.68 -0.44
CA TYR A 16 3.46 3.48 -1.63
C TYR A 16 3.59 4.75 -2.49
N GLY A 17 2.56 5.61 -2.54
CA GLY A 17 2.62 6.91 -3.21
C GLY A 17 3.66 7.85 -2.58
N THR A 18 3.90 7.76 -1.28
CA THR A 18 4.90 8.58 -0.57
C THR A 18 6.34 8.08 -0.68
N SER A 19 6.57 6.87 -1.20
CA SER A 19 7.93 6.29 -1.24
C SER A 19 8.77 6.72 -2.44
N SER A 20 8.29 7.63 -3.29
CA SER A 20 9.04 8.19 -4.43
C SER A 20 9.71 7.14 -5.33
N GLY A 21 9.06 5.98 -5.52
CA GLY A 21 9.60 4.88 -6.32
C GLY A 21 10.64 4.00 -5.62
N VAL A 22 10.88 4.19 -4.32
CA VAL A 22 11.69 3.28 -3.51
C VAL A 22 10.90 1.99 -3.27
N PRO A 23 11.44 0.80 -3.63
CA PRO A 23 10.77 -0.46 -3.38
C PRO A 23 10.61 -0.73 -1.88
N ILE A 24 9.38 -1.05 -1.47
CA ILE A 24 9.06 -1.41 -0.10
C ILE A 24 8.83 -2.92 -0.03
N SER A 25 9.70 -3.61 0.70
CA SER A 25 9.53 -5.05 0.96
C SER A 25 8.40 -5.30 1.98
N PRO A 26 7.78 -6.48 1.99
CA PRO A 26 6.79 -6.84 3.01
C PRO A 26 7.30 -6.67 4.45
N TYR A 27 8.60 -6.90 4.67
CA TYR A 27 9.24 -6.69 5.98
C TYR A 27 9.26 -5.21 6.38
N ILE A 28 9.68 -4.31 5.47
CA ILE A 28 9.69 -2.87 5.72
C ILE A 28 8.26 -2.36 5.89
N LEU A 29 7.32 -2.86 5.08
CA LEU A 29 5.91 -2.52 5.22
C LEU A 29 5.38 -2.88 6.62
N GLY A 30 5.66 -4.09 7.10
CA GLY A 30 5.28 -4.51 8.46
C GLY A 30 5.84 -3.58 9.54
N LYS A 31 7.10 -3.13 9.40
CA LYS A 31 7.68 -2.13 10.32
C LYS A 31 6.92 -0.79 10.27
N ILE A 32 6.63 -0.28 9.08
CA ILE A 32 5.91 1.00 8.93
C ILE A 32 4.52 0.91 9.54
N LEU A 33 3.78 -0.17 9.26
CA LEU A 33 2.45 -0.41 9.84
C LEU A 33 2.50 -0.45 11.37
N THR A 34 3.51 -1.14 11.93
CA THR A 34 3.74 -1.22 13.38
C THR A 34 4.02 0.15 13.98
N MET A 35 4.91 0.94 13.36
CA MET A 35 5.25 2.29 13.82
C MET A 35 4.06 3.24 13.77
N LYS A 36 3.21 3.12 12.75
CA LYS A 36 1.97 3.91 12.62
C LYS A 36 0.84 3.41 13.52
N LYS A 37 1.05 2.36 14.31
CA LYS A 37 0.01 1.67 15.10
C LYS A 37 -1.21 1.29 14.23
N HIS A 38 -0.96 0.95 12.97
CA HIS A 38 -2.03 0.60 12.04
C HIS A 38 -2.64 -0.74 12.45
N PRO A 39 -3.97 -0.93 12.38
CA PRO A 39 -4.61 -2.20 12.72
C PRO A 39 -4.04 -3.42 11.97
N LEU A 40 -3.73 -3.23 10.68
CA LEU A 40 -3.09 -4.25 9.85
C LEU A 40 -1.73 -4.74 10.37
N ALA A 41 -1.06 -4.01 11.25
CA ALA A 41 0.21 -4.45 11.82
C ALA A 41 0.08 -5.74 12.65
N GLN A 42 -1.13 -6.03 13.15
CA GLN A 42 -1.42 -7.23 13.94
C GLN A 42 -1.91 -8.41 13.08
N ASP A 43 -2.20 -8.18 11.79
CA ASP A 43 -2.79 -9.18 10.89
C ASP A 43 -1.95 -9.33 9.61
N VAL A 44 -0.83 -10.04 9.77
CA VAL A 44 0.11 -10.30 8.67
C VAL A 44 -0.55 -11.05 7.51
N PRO A 45 -1.38 -12.10 7.71
CA PRO A 45 -2.09 -12.75 6.62
C PRO A 45 -2.93 -11.76 5.79
N ARG A 46 -3.66 -10.85 6.44
CA ARG A 46 -4.46 -9.84 5.75
C ARG A 46 -3.60 -8.86 4.95
N VAL A 47 -2.46 -8.42 5.48
CA VAL A 47 -1.50 -7.59 4.74
C VAL A 47 -1.04 -8.29 3.46
N ILE A 48 -0.74 -9.59 3.52
CA ILE A 48 -0.36 -10.38 2.35
C ILE A 48 -1.51 -10.45 1.34
N GLU A 49 -2.73 -10.72 1.80
CA GLU A 49 -3.93 -10.76 0.94
C GLU A 49 -4.13 -9.43 0.19
N ILE A 50 -3.99 -8.31 0.90
CA ILE A 50 -4.12 -6.98 0.29
C ILE A 50 -3.01 -6.73 -0.73
N LEU A 51 -1.75 -7.05 -0.41
CA LEU A 51 -0.64 -6.89 -1.34
C LEU A 51 -0.84 -7.72 -2.60
N GLN A 52 -1.27 -8.99 -2.46
CA GLN A 52 -1.56 -9.85 -3.60
C GLN A 52 -2.68 -9.29 -4.46
N LYS A 53 -3.73 -8.72 -3.84
CA LYS A 53 -4.82 -8.08 -4.56
C LYS A 53 -4.36 -6.82 -5.29
N MET A 54 -3.62 -5.93 -4.62
CA MET A 54 -3.06 -4.72 -5.24
C MET A 54 -2.15 -5.07 -6.42
N PHE A 55 -1.33 -6.10 -6.29
CA PHE A 55 -0.45 -6.57 -7.36
C PHE A 55 -1.26 -7.14 -8.54
N LYS A 56 -2.24 -8.01 -8.25
CA LYS A 56 -3.13 -8.60 -9.27
C LYS A 56 -3.95 -7.53 -10.02
N ASP A 57 -4.40 -6.52 -9.30
CA ASP A 57 -5.17 -5.40 -9.86
C ASP A 57 -4.26 -4.38 -10.59
N GLY A 58 -2.94 -4.58 -10.57
CA GLY A 58 -1.96 -3.76 -11.25
C GLY A 58 -1.73 -2.40 -10.60
N LEU A 59 -2.05 -2.25 -9.31
CA LEU A 59 -1.90 -1.02 -8.52
C LEU A 59 -0.48 -0.85 -7.97
N ILE A 60 0.21 -1.96 -7.78
CA ILE A 60 1.63 -2.01 -7.43
C ILE A 60 2.35 -2.98 -8.37
N GLU A 61 3.65 -2.80 -8.49
CA GLU A 61 4.52 -3.63 -9.31
C GLU A 61 5.81 -3.98 -8.56
N GLU A 62 6.42 -5.11 -8.91
CA GLU A 62 7.70 -5.50 -8.35
C GLU A 62 8.80 -4.59 -8.91
N ALA A 63 9.65 -4.10 -8.01
CA ALA A 63 10.81 -3.32 -8.37
C ALA A 63 11.99 -3.72 -7.49
N SER A 64 13.18 -3.63 -8.08
CA SER A 64 14.44 -3.82 -7.36
C SER A 64 15.40 -2.72 -7.73
N THR A 65 16.05 -2.17 -6.70
CA THR A 65 17.25 -1.34 -6.83
C THR A 65 18.46 -2.15 -6.35
N ASN A 66 19.66 -1.58 -6.41
CA ASN A 66 20.89 -2.23 -5.92
C ASN A 66 20.85 -2.54 -4.41
N GLU A 67 19.97 -1.89 -3.66
CA GLU A 67 19.92 -1.96 -2.19
C GLU A 67 18.57 -2.49 -1.65
N HIS A 68 17.49 -2.42 -2.44
CA HIS A 68 16.14 -2.72 -1.99
C HIS A 68 15.37 -3.52 -3.03
N SER A 69 14.62 -4.53 -2.60
CA SER A 69 13.65 -5.25 -3.42
C SER A 69 12.28 -5.24 -2.75
N GLY A 70 11.22 -5.15 -3.55
CA GLY A 70 9.86 -5.10 -3.03
C GLY A 70 8.88 -4.57 -4.05
N TYR A 71 7.87 -3.85 -3.58
CA TYR A 71 6.83 -3.28 -4.43
C TYR A 71 6.96 -1.75 -4.51
N VAL A 72 6.57 -1.19 -5.65
CA VAL A 72 6.36 0.26 -5.85
C VAL A 72 4.95 0.50 -6.39
N ILE A 73 4.45 1.72 -6.25
CA ILE A 73 3.18 2.11 -6.87
C ILE A 73 3.34 2.17 -8.38
N SER A 74 2.45 1.49 -9.12
CA SER A 74 2.40 1.55 -10.58
C SER A 74 1.75 2.86 -11.04
N ASP A 75 1.79 3.15 -12.35
CA ASP A 75 1.08 4.32 -12.88
C ASP A 75 -0.43 4.23 -12.67
N LYS A 76 -1.03 3.04 -12.84
CA LYS A 76 -2.44 2.81 -12.51
C LYS A 76 -2.74 3.04 -11.02
N GLY A 77 -1.82 2.65 -10.13
CA GLY A 77 -1.94 2.91 -8.71
C GLY A 77 -1.92 4.41 -8.38
N LYS A 78 -1.07 5.18 -9.09
CA LYS A 78 -0.99 6.64 -8.94
C LYS A 78 -2.26 7.32 -9.45
N GLU A 79 -2.82 6.87 -10.57
CA GLU A 79 -4.10 7.37 -11.10
C GLU A 79 -5.23 7.18 -10.09
N LEU A 80 -5.38 5.95 -9.55
CA LEU A 80 -6.38 5.67 -8.51
C LEU A 80 -6.13 6.51 -7.24
N LEU A 81 -4.88 6.67 -6.84
CA LEU A 81 -4.53 7.51 -5.68
C LEU A 81 -4.91 8.98 -5.91
N ALA A 82 -4.75 9.50 -7.14
CA ALA A 82 -5.17 10.85 -7.49
C ALA A 82 -6.70 10.99 -7.45
N GLU A 83 -7.44 10.02 -8.01
CA GLU A 83 -8.90 9.99 -7.92
C GLU A 83 -9.39 10.01 -6.46
N LEU A 84 -8.76 9.22 -5.58
CA LEU A 84 -9.08 9.17 -4.15
C LEU A 84 -8.71 10.45 -3.38
N GLN A 85 -7.85 11.31 -3.95
CA GLN A 85 -7.52 12.62 -3.37
C GLN A 85 -8.45 13.73 -3.87
N ASP A 86 -9.03 13.59 -5.06
CA ASP A 86 -9.98 14.53 -5.66
C ASP A 86 -11.43 14.31 -5.23
N ILE A 87 -11.75 13.21 -4.53
CA ILE A 87 -13.06 13.06 -3.89
C ILE A 87 -13.06 13.95 -2.63
N PRO A 88 -13.90 15.01 -2.57
CA PRO A 88 -14.03 15.78 -1.36
C PRO A 88 -14.49 14.86 -0.23
N LEU A 89 -13.79 14.91 0.91
CA LEU A 89 -14.30 14.38 2.16
C LEU A 89 -15.62 15.10 2.45
N THR A 90 -16.74 14.56 1.98
CA THR A 90 -18.05 15.03 2.38
C THR A 90 -18.15 14.80 3.89
N GLU A 91 -18.24 15.93 4.60
CA GLU A 91 -18.38 16.06 6.05
C GLU A 91 -19.52 15.20 6.64
#